data_AF-A0A3L8PRV4-F1
#
_entry.id   AF-A0A3L8PRV4-F1
#
_cell.length_a   1.000
_cell.length_b   1.000
_cell.length_c   1.000
_cell.angle_alpha   90.00
_cell.angle_beta   90.00
_cell.angle_gamma   90.00
#
_symmetry.space_group_name_H-M   'P 1'
#
loop_
_entity.id
_entity.type
_entity.pdbx_description
1 polymer ?
#
loop_
_entity_poly.entity_id
_entity_poly.type
_entity_poly.pdbx_seq_one_letter_code
_entity_poly.pdbx_strand_id
1 'polypeptide(L)'
;MIDTGKYYAAPVQADDPAFEIEMMRNNSSEGFTGQRHSVTASQPQSETDQLKSKVKSAIDEIKKDGFKAAIRLFNNFYEEFNMDEREQRAKKEAAAYRDPMDPNNAFALNETDKIIYEPVYLLENKDKNTDYFQFRTKTAYGVLQRISDGLWREVSFAFPSHAYAEKHYPLEMIQGESNANWRREDCDLHKMRVHYLSLDKTKANAAAAMHSLKDVQAEWFAVDKSSTRNNEQTRFSEPRFHVNGKSGTVTLSHVYAWFLPRLTQSGRQIQYNWDALRIRIMQGDKLINRFISWTSEVGSEAIKSQRTGMALSDGGYIGDLEEGQYQLSISIYDEEVFNYPFEVVKTVSNDLQNSVKQYYTIRTPRDDYANVILNNQSWDLDVYYPAVRLLDKCGSLEKFELAIAAEQNGKPWMGYEWNEFEKGGLINEITVREKANWAQGRIKLSIPVGSHPTDYLREQALFGDVTLHILLDGEKFDEITLNIGEKGFVKPQDVKINHPLADIDFPDLHDGQLLPLS
;
A
#
# COMPACT_ATOMS: atom_id res chain seq x y z
N MET A 1 29.34 17.58 -8.81
CA MET A 1 28.77 18.46 -9.84
C MET A 1 28.93 17.74 -11.17
N ILE A 2 27.92 17.74 -12.04
CA ILE A 2 28.02 17.18 -13.40
C ILE A 2 28.80 18.19 -14.25
N ASP A 3 29.84 17.75 -14.94
CA ASP A 3 30.57 18.60 -15.89
C ASP A 3 29.81 18.68 -17.22
N THR A 4 29.75 19.86 -17.83
CA THR A 4 29.22 20.02 -19.19
C THR A 4 30.10 19.24 -20.16
N GLY A 5 29.48 18.43 -21.02
CA GLY A 5 30.22 17.63 -21.99
C GLY A 5 29.41 16.47 -22.57
N LYS A 6 30.07 15.70 -23.43
CA LYS A 6 29.47 14.55 -24.13
C LYS A 6 29.84 13.26 -23.40
N TYR A 7 28.85 12.67 -22.73
CA TYR A 7 29.01 11.42 -22.00
C TYR A 7 28.64 10.24 -22.88
N TYR A 8 29.40 9.16 -22.78
CA TYR A 8 29.02 7.86 -23.32
C TYR A 8 28.20 7.10 -22.28
N ALA A 9 27.03 6.59 -22.67
CA ALA A 9 26.15 5.78 -21.85
C ALA A 9 26.27 4.30 -22.23
N ALA A 10 26.87 3.51 -21.35
CA ALA A 10 26.99 2.06 -21.49
C ALA A 10 25.81 1.37 -20.76
N PRO A 11 25.02 0.53 -21.44
CA PRO A 11 23.93 -0.19 -20.81
C PRO A 11 24.44 -1.39 -19.99
N VAL A 12 23.75 -1.71 -18.90
CA VAL A 12 24.00 -2.93 -18.12
C VAL A 12 23.46 -4.18 -18.83
N GLN A 13 22.31 -4.08 -19.51
CA GLN A 13 21.79 -5.16 -20.35
C GLN A 13 22.28 -5.03 -21.79
N ALA A 14 22.70 -6.15 -22.41
CA ALA A 14 23.27 -6.14 -23.75
C ALA A 14 22.26 -5.75 -24.85
N ASP A 15 20.98 -6.00 -24.57
CA ASP A 15 19.83 -5.79 -25.43
C ASP A 15 19.37 -4.32 -25.42
N ASP A 16 19.85 -3.53 -24.45
CA ASP A 16 19.61 -2.10 -24.38
C ASP A 16 20.59 -1.33 -25.29
N PRO A 17 20.14 -0.27 -25.98
CA PRO A 17 21.02 0.52 -26.82
C PRO A 17 21.97 1.38 -25.98
N ALA A 18 23.23 1.41 -26.37
CA ALA A 18 24.17 2.44 -25.97
C ALA A 18 23.84 3.77 -26.67
N PHE A 19 24.10 4.88 -25.99
CA PHE A 19 23.90 6.22 -26.55
C PHE A 19 24.99 7.17 -26.08
N GLU A 20 25.07 8.32 -26.72
CA GLU A 20 25.81 9.47 -26.22
C GLU A 20 24.82 10.52 -25.71
N ILE A 21 25.18 11.24 -24.65
CA ILE A 21 24.35 12.33 -24.12
C ILE A 21 25.20 13.57 -23.93
N GLU A 22 24.79 14.65 -24.59
CA GLU A 22 25.38 15.97 -24.40
C GLU A 22 24.69 16.64 -23.21
N MET A 23 25.42 16.80 -22.11
CA MET A 23 24.94 17.45 -20.90
C MET A 23 25.40 18.90 -20.87
N MET A 24 24.44 19.81 -20.69
CA MET A 24 24.68 21.25 -20.55
C MET A 24 24.09 21.75 -19.23
N ARG A 25 24.86 22.55 -18.49
CA ARG A 25 24.35 23.24 -17.30
C ARG A 25 23.23 24.21 -17.69
N ASN A 26 22.14 24.21 -16.92
CA ASN A 26 21.11 25.23 -17.10
C ASN A 26 21.61 26.56 -16.50
N ASN A 27 21.57 27.65 -17.26
CA ASN A 27 22.05 28.95 -16.79
C ASN A 27 21.09 29.62 -15.79
N SER A 28 19.86 29.11 -15.64
CA SER A 28 18.82 29.66 -14.75
C SER A 28 18.45 28.74 -13.57
N SER A 29 19.05 27.55 -13.44
CA SER A 29 18.80 26.64 -12.32
C SER A 29 20.05 25.82 -11.97
N GLU A 30 20.05 25.15 -10.81
CA GLU A 30 21.11 24.20 -10.43
C GLU A 30 21.04 22.86 -11.22
N GLY A 31 20.10 22.74 -12.16
CA GLY A 31 19.90 21.53 -12.97
C GLY A 31 20.70 21.49 -14.27
N PHE A 32 20.53 20.40 -15.01
CA PHE A 32 21.20 20.13 -16.28
C PHE A 32 20.19 19.73 -17.35
N THR A 33 20.52 20.01 -18.60
CA THR A 33 19.77 19.49 -19.75
C THR A 33 20.64 18.48 -20.48
N GLY A 34 20.11 17.30 -20.77
CA GLY A 34 20.75 16.28 -21.58
C GLY A 34 20.04 16.12 -22.93
N GLN A 35 20.81 16.05 -24.01
CA GLN A 35 20.30 15.63 -25.32
C GLN A 35 20.95 14.29 -25.72
N ARG A 36 20.12 13.27 -25.96
CA ARG A 36 20.60 11.93 -26.32
C ARG A 36 20.82 11.82 -27.83
N HIS A 37 21.84 11.06 -28.22
CA HIS A 37 22.22 10.77 -29.60
C HIS A 37 22.55 9.28 -29.73
N SER A 38 22.06 8.62 -30.77
CA SER A 38 22.43 7.22 -31.03
C SER A 38 23.91 7.13 -31.38
N VAL A 39 24.56 6.06 -30.94
CA VAL A 39 25.97 5.77 -31.28
C VAL A 39 26.11 5.29 -32.74
N THR A 40 25.00 4.95 -33.40
CA THR A 40 24.96 4.56 -34.82
C THR A 40 25.23 5.75 -35.73
N ALA A 41 26.10 5.56 -36.73
CA ALA A 41 26.42 6.57 -37.73
C ALA A 41 25.14 7.15 -38.35
N SER A 42 25.03 8.48 -38.27
CA SER A 42 24.00 9.31 -38.87
C SER A 42 23.60 8.85 -40.28
N GLN A 43 22.33 8.53 -40.47
CA GLN A 43 21.63 8.94 -41.69
C GLN A 43 20.43 9.77 -41.28
N PRO A 44 20.45 11.10 -41.46
CA PRO A 44 19.22 11.86 -41.46
C PRO A 44 18.47 11.48 -42.73
N GLN A 45 17.42 10.66 -42.64
CA GLN A 45 16.45 10.57 -43.72
C GLN A 45 15.77 11.94 -43.81
N SER A 46 16.10 12.71 -44.85
CA SER A 46 15.34 13.92 -45.15
C SER A 46 13.89 13.54 -45.46
N GLU A 47 12.93 14.42 -45.19
CA GLU A 47 11.51 14.24 -45.58
C GLU A 47 11.36 13.88 -47.06
N THR A 48 12.32 14.32 -47.89
CA THR A 48 12.40 14.02 -49.32
C THR A 48 12.62 12.53 -49.62
N ASP A 49 13.38 11.82 -48.79
CA ASP A 49 13.67 10.39 -48.99
C ASP A 49 12.54 9.50 -48.47
N GLN A 50 11.82 9.93 -47.42
CA GLN A 50 10.56 9.30 -47.01
C GLN A 50 9.45 9.49 -48.06
N LEU A 51 9.39 10.66 -48.70
CA LEU A 51 8.44 10.89 -49.79
C LEU A 51 8.75 9.99 -51.00
N LYS A 52 10.04 9.86 -51.36
CA LYS A 52 10.47 8.98 -52.45
C LYS A 52 10.16 7.51 -52.19
N SER A 53 10.33 7.04 -50.95
CA SER A 53 10.03 5.63 -50.61
C SER A 53 8.52 5.34 -50.67
N LYS A 54 7.69 6.26 -50.16
CA LYS A 54 6.22 6.17 -50.27
C LYS A 54 5.75 6.18 -51.72
N VAL A 55 6.27 7.08 -52.54
CA VAL A 55 5.94 7.16 -53.99
C VAL A 55 6.39 5.89 -54.71
N LYS A 56 7.57 5.35 -54.38
CA LYS A 56 8.07 4.11 -54.98
C LYS A 56 7.20 2.91 -54.61
N SER A 57 6.83 2.77 -53.35
CA SER A 57 5.92 1.71 -52.88
C SER A 57 4.54 1.80 -53.54
N ALA A 58 3.99 3.01 -53.70
CA ALA A 58 2.72 3.24 -54.38
C ALA A 58 2.79 2.87 -55.88
N ILE A 59 3.89 3.21 -56.56
CA ILE A 59 4.13 2.81 -57.94
C ILE A 59 4.21 1.29 -58.07
N ASP A 60 4.88 0.62 -57.12
CA ASP A 60 5.05 -0.83 -57.16
C ASP A 60 3.73 -1.58 -56.86
N GLU A 61 2.87 -1.05 -55.98
CA GLU A 61 1.50 -1.56 -55.80
C GLU A 61 0.62 -1.37 -57.03
N ILE A 62 0.69 -0.19 -57.67
CA ILE A 62 -0.05 0.07 -58.92
C ILE A 62 0.39 -0.86 -60.04
N LYS A 63 1.69 -1.18 -60.13
CA LYS A 63 2.21 -2.14 -61.11
C LYS A 63 1.71 -3.56 -60.85
N LYS A 64 1.44 -3.94 -59.59
CA LYS A 64 1.03 -5.29 -59.21
C LYS A 64 -0.49 -5.51 -59.35
N ASP A 65 -1.29 -4.54 -58.90
CA ASP A 65 -2.75 -4.67 -58.76
C ASP A 65 -3.55 -3.74 -59.71
N GLY A 66 -2.85 -2.98 -60.56
CA GLY A 66 -3.43 -2.15 -61.60
C GLY A 66 -4.39 -1.07 -61.07
N PHE A 67 -5.49 -0.86 -61.79
CA PHE A 67 -6.47 0.20 -61.50
C PHE A 67 -7.13 0.07 -60.10
N LYS A 68 -7.21 -1.15 -59.55
CA LYS A 68 -7.73 -1.37 -58.19
C LYS A 68 -6.79 -0.87 -57.08
N ALA A 69 -5.47 -0.90 -57.29
CA ALA A 69 -4.51 -0.28 -56.38
C ALA A 69 -4.51 1.24 -56.53
N ALA A 70 -4.69 1.76 -57.74
CA ALA A 70 -4.82 3.20 -57.97
C ALA A 70 -6.05 3.79 -57.26
N ILE A 71 -7.20 3.11 -57.29
CA ILE A 71 -8.41 3.52 -56.54
C ILE A 71 -8.18 3.47 -55.02
N ARG A 72 -7.52 2.41 -54.50
CA ARG A 72 -7.20 2.31 -53.06
C ARG A 72 -6.25 3.42 -52.60
N LEU A 73 -5.22 3.72 -53.37
CA LEU A 73 -4.33 4.86 -53.13
C LEU A 73 -5.09 6.18 -53.15
N PHE A 74 -5.96 6.39 -54.14
CA PHE A 74 -6.75 7.62 -54.24
C PHE A 74 -7.72 7.76 -53.07
N ASN A 75 -8.38 6.68 -52.64
CA ASN A 75 -9.24 6.69 -51.45
C ASN A 75 -8.45 6.94 -50.17
N ASN A 76 -7.26 6.34 -50.00
CA ASN A 76 -6.39 6.62 -48.86
C ASN A 76 -5.94 8.08 -48.85
N PHE A 77 -5.55 8.65 -50.00
CA PHE A 77 -5.19 10.06 -50.11
C PHE A 77 -6.40 10.99 -49.89
N TYR A 78 -7.58 10.62 -50.35
CA TYR A 78 -8.82 11.37 -50.19
C TYR A 78 -9.31 11.35 -48.73
N GLU A 79 -9.21 10.21 -48.05
CA GLU A 79 -9.45 10.09 -46.61
C GLU A 79 -8.43 10.90 -45.82
N GLU A 80 -7.15 10.86 -46.20
CA GLU A 80 -6.08 11.64 -45.55
C GLU A 80 -6.22 13.15 -45.81
N PHE A 81 -6.81 13.60 -46.93
CA PHE A 81 -7.08 15.01 -47.23
C PHE A 81 -8.39 15.56 -46.62
N ASN A 82 -9.40 14.71 -46.38
CA ASN A 82 -10.71 15.12 -45.85
C ASN A 82 -10.86 14.94 -44.35
N MET A 83 -9.89 14.31 -43.68
CA MET A 83 -9.88 14.29 -42.21
C MET A 83 -9.64 15.70 -41.66
N ASP A 84 -10.40 16.08 -40.64
CA ASP A 84 -10.21 17.34 -39.90
C ASP A 84 -8.76 17.43 -39.37
N GLU A 85 -8.15 18.62 -39.36
CA GLU A 85 -6.75 18.81 -38.94
C GLU A 85 -6.49 18.28 -37.52
N ARG A 86 -7.50 18.31 -36.65
CA ARG A 86 -7.45 17.69 -35.31
C ARG A 86 -7.37 16.18 -35.37
N GLU A 87 -8.13 15.56 -36.25
CA GLU A 87 -8.16 14.10 -36.43
C GLU A 87 -6.89 13.60 -37.13
N GLN A 88 -6.34 14.38 -38.08
CA GLN A 88 -5.04 14.09 -38.69
C GLN A 88 -3.90 14.23 -37.68
N ARG A 89 -3.93 15.27 -36.82
CA ARG A 89 -2.98 15.38 -35.70
C ARG A 89 -3.12 14.23 -34.73
N ALA A 90 -4.34 13.87 -34.32
CA ALA A 90 -4.58 12.76 -33.41
C ALA A 90 -4.12 11.41 -34.01
N LYS A 91 -4.35 11.14 -35.30
CA LYS A 91 -3.82 9.93 -35.97
C LYS A 91 -2.31 9.98 -36.14
N LYS A 92 -1.70 11.12 -36.47
CA LYS A 92 -0.23 11.25 -36.53
C LYS A 92 0.41 11.08 -35.16
N GLU A 93 -0.18 11.65 -34.11
CA GLU A 93 0.26 11.50 -32.72
C GLU A 93 0.08 10.05 -32.24
N ALA A 94 -1.04 9.40 -32.58
CA ALA A 94 -1.27 7.99 -32.26
C ALA A 94 -0.35 7.04 -33.06
N ALA A 95 -0.06 7.33 -34.33
CA ALA A 95 0.89 6.57 -35.14
C ALA A 95 2.36 6.81 -34.76
N ALA A 96 2.66 7.95 -34.16
CA ALA A 96 3.97 8.26 -33.59
C ALA A 96 4.14 7.72 -32.15
N TYR A 97 3.04 7.43 -31.45
CA TYR A 97 3.09 6.85 -30.12
C TYR A 97 3.56 5.39 -30.20
N ARG A 98 4.85 5.21 -29.92
CA ARG A 98 5.47 3.92 -29.67
C ARG A 98 5.26 3.60 -28.21
N ASP A 99 4.53 2.52 -27.91
CA ASP A 99 4.39 2.05 -26.54
C ASP A 99 5.80 1.80 -25.96
N PRO A 100 6.22 2.57 -24.94
CA PRO A 100 7.56 2.44 -24.38
C PRO A 100 7.78 1.11 -23.65
N MET A 101 6.74 0.27 -23.52
CA MET A 101 6.82 -1.08 -22.97
C MET A 101 6.87 -2.19 -24.03
N ASP A 102 6.47 -1.95 -25.28
CA ASP A 102 6.54 -2.96 -26.35
C ASP A 102 8.00 -3.29 -26.65
N PRO A 103 8.47 -4.55 -26.57
CA PRO A 103 9.87 -4.91 -26.81
C PRO A 103 10.50 -4.35 -28.10
N ASN A 104 9.72 -4.12 -29.15
CA ASN A 104 10.21 -3.55 -30.42
C ASN A 104 10.44 -2.04 -30.36
N ASN A 105 9.79 -1.37 -29.42
CA ASN A 105 9.67 0.08 -29.30
C ASN A 105 10.21 0.61 -27.97
N ALA A 106 10.39 -0.31 -27.02
CA ALA A 106 10.75 -0.03 -25.66
C ALA A 106 12.04 0.76 -25.68
N PHE A 107 11.91 2.01 -25.24
CA PHE A 107 13.00 2.96 -25.11
C PHE A 107 13.79 3.18 -26.41
N ALA A 108 13.11 3.20 -27.56
CA ALA A 108 13.66 3.80 -28.76
C ALA A 108 14.25 5.18 -28.40
N LEU A 109 15.52 5.41 -28.73
CA LEU A 109 16.20 6.67 -28.45
C LEU A 109 15.45 7.81 -29.15
N ASN A 110 14.85 8.70 -28.36
CA ASN A 110 14.28 9.93 -28.90
C ASN A 110 15.34 11.02 -28.92
N GLU A 111 16.02 11.19 -30.06
CA GLU A 111 17.13 12.14 -30.22
C GLU A 111 16.67 13.62 -30.24
N THR A 112 15.37 13.86 -30.40
CA THR A 112 14.82 15.22 -30.43
C THR A 112 14.40 15.73 -29.06
N ASP A 113 14.21 14.85 -28.08
CA ASP A 113 13.75 15.23 -26.75
C ASP A 113 14.93 15.65 -25.87
N LYS A 114 14.79 16.82 -25.24
CA LYS A 114 15.69 17.27 -24.17
C LYS A 114 15.21 16.71 -22.84
N ILE A 115 16.14 16.12 -22.08
CA ILE A 115 15.89 15.60 -20.74
C ILE A 115 16.36 16.66 -19.74
N ILE A 116 15.47 17.06 -18.84
CA ILE A 116 15.80 18.01 -17.77
C ILE A 116 16.09 17.21 -16.51
N TYR A 117 17.32 17.33 -16.02
CA TYR A 117 17.80 16.76 -14.76
C TYR A 117 17.74 17.83 -13.67
N GLU A 118 16.89 17.62 -12.69
CA GLU A 118 16.68 18.54 -11.57
C GLU A 118 17.35 17.99 -10.31
N PRO A 119 18.07 18.80 -9.52
CA PRO A 119 18.68 18.33 -8.28
C PRO A 119 17.60 17.85 -7.30
N VAL A 120 17.88 16.74 -6.63
CA VAL A 120 17.05 16.27 -5.52
C VAL A 120 17.63 16.81 -4.22
N TYR A 121 16.81 17.50 -3.43
CA TYR A 121 17.23 18.12 -2.18
C TYR A 121 17.14 17.14 -1.00
N LEU A 122 17.99 17.35 0.01
CA LEU A 122 17.87 16.63 1.28
C LEU A 122 16.58 17.06 2.00
N LEU A 123 15.82 16.08 2.50
CA LEU A 123 14.56 16.34 3.18
C LEU A 123 14.74 17.07 4.51
N GLU A 124 15.85 16.79 5.18
CA GLU A 124 16.22 17.41 6.45
C GLU A 124 16.74 18.84 6.26
N ASN A 125 17.22 19.17 5.06
CA ASN A 125 17.80 20.46 4.74
C ASN A 125 17.65 20.76 3.23
N LYS A 126 16.63 21.53 2.87
CA LYS A 126 16.32 21.88 1.47
C LYS A 126 17.38 22.78 0.82
N ASP A 127 18.30 23.34 1.58
CA ASP A 127 19.43 24.12 1.05
C ASP A 127 20.63 23.23 0.69
N LYS A 128 20.52 21.91 0.92
CA LYS A 128 21.54 20.92 0.56
C LYS A 128 21.02 19.96 -0.50
N ASN A 129 21.78 19.84 -1.57
CA ASN A 129 21.53 18.84 -2.62
C ASN A 129 22.00 17.45 -2.18
N THR A 130 21.28 16.44 -2.62
CA THR A 130 21.77 15.06 -2.64
C THR A 130 22.70 14.84 -3.84
N ASP A 131 23.28 13.65 -3.95
CA ASP A 131 24.04 13.22 -5.13
C ASP A 131 23.15 12.68 -6.27
N TYR A 132 21.84 12.97 -6.22
CA TYR A 132 20.84 12.56 -7.18
C TYR A 132 20.28 13.74 -7.98
N PHE A 133 20.02 13.48 -9.26
CA PHE A 133 19.19 14.33 -10.10
C PHE A 133 18.01 13.52 -10.61
N GLN A 134 16.80 14.04 -10.52
CA GLN A 134 15.60 13.40 -11.06
C GLN A 134 15.29 13.94 -12.45
N PHE A 135 14.65 13.12 -13.29
CA PHE A 135 14.11 13.57 -14.56
C PHE A 135 12.77 12.89 -14.86
N ARG A 136 11.96 13.56 -15.67
CA ARG A 136 10.70 13.03 -16.22
C ARG A 136 10.58 13.42 -17.68
N THR A 137 10.12 12.49 -18.50
CA THR A 137 9.78 12.67 -19.91
C THR A 137 8.33 12.25 -20.14
N LYS A 138 7.87 12.31 -21.39
CA LYS A 138 6.51 11.85 -21.75
C LYS A 138 6.29 10.35 -21.52
N THR A 139 7.36 9.56 -21.60
CA THR A 139 7.30 8.09 -21.66
C THR A 139 8.16 7.40 -20.59
N ALA A 140 9.00 8.15 -19.89
CA ALA A 140 9.86 7.61 -18.85
C ALA A 140 10.12 8.62 -17.72
N TYR A 141 10.63 8.12 -16.61
CA TYR A 141 11.17 8.91 -15.53
C TYR A 141 12.40 8.21 -14.96
N GLY A 142 13.20 8.91 -14.17
CA GLY A 142 14.38 8.28 -13.61
C GLY A 142 15.22 9.19 -12.76
N VAL A 143 16.39 8.67 -12.40
CA VAL A 143 17.38 9.35 -11.56
C VAL A 143 18.77 9.17 -12.15
N LEU A 144 19.57 10.21 -12.08
CA LEU A 144 21.00 10.20 -12.36
C LEU A 144 21.76 10.34 -11.03
N GLN A 145 22.51 9.31 -10.66
CA GLN A 145 23.25 9.20 -9.41
C GLN A 145 24.76 9.29 -9.65
N ARG A 146 25.48 10.06 -8.84
CA ARG A 146 26.95 10.04 -8.86
C ARG A 146 27.47 8.77 -8.21
N ILE A 147 28.34 8.02 -8.90
CA ILE A 147 28.99 6.82 -8.33
C ILE A 147 30.42 7.16 -7.89
N SER A 148 31.16 7.87 -8.74
CA SER A 148 32.50 8.39 -8.42
C SER A 148 32.83 9.55 -9.35
N ASP A 149 34.02 10.12 -9.25
CA ASP A 149 34.45 11.23 -10.11
C ASP A 149 34.36 10.86 -11.59
N GLY A 150 33.56 11.61 -12.36
CA GLY A 150 33.35 11.36 -13.79
C GLY A 150 32.62 10.06 -14.14
N LEU A 151 31.92 9.44 -13.18
CA LEU A 151 31.07 8.26 -13.42
C LEU A 151 29.70 8.42 -12.76
N TRP A 152 28.66 8.29 -13.57
CA TRP A 152 27.27 8.43 -13.16
C TRP A 152 26.48 7.18 -13.52
N ARG A 153 25.45 6.86 -12.74
CA ARG A 153 24.49 5.80 -13.00
C ARG A 153 23.14 6.43 -13.27
N GLU A 154 22.62 6.26 -14.47
CA GLU A 154 21.27 6.64 -14.86
C GLU A 154 20.35 5.43 -14.72
N VAL A 155 19.35 5.53 -13.84
CA VAL A 155 18.30 4.54 -13.68
C VAL A 155 17.01 5.13 -14.23
N SER A 156 16.39 4.44 -15.19
CA SER A 156 15.18 4.92 -15.85
C SER A 156 14.08 3.87 -15.87
N PHE A 157 12.83 4.33 -15.79
CA PHE A 157 11.61 3.53 -15.75
C PHE A 157 10.67 3.99 -16.85
N ALA A 158 10.14 3.05 -17.63
CA ALA A 158 9.07 3.34 -18.58
C ALA A 158 7.71 3.46 -17.89
N PHE A 159 6.83 4.31 -18.43
CA PHE A 159 5.41 4.31 -18.04
C PHE A 159 4.65 3.25 -18.84
N PRO A 160 3.99 2.27 -18.20
CA PRO A 160 3.17 1.32 -18.92
C PRO A 160 1.96 1.99 -19.58
N SER A 161 1.69 1.63 -20.84
CA SER A 161 0.43 1.96 -21.49
C SER A 161 -0.71 1.14 -20.90
N HIS A 162 -1.93 1.63 -21.00
CA HIS A 162 -3.12 0.90 -20.55
C HIS A 162 -3.24 -0.45 -21.25
N ALA A 163 -3.14 -0.47 -22.58
CA ALA A 163 -3.24 -1.69 -23.37
C ALA A 163 -2.15 -2.71 -23.03
N TYR A 164 -0.93 -2.25 -22.69
CA TYR A 164 0.14 -3.13 -22.24
C TYR A 164 -0.17 -3.77 -20.89
N ALA A 165 -0.60 -2.95 -19.92
CA ALA A 165 -0.98 -3.39 -18.59
C ALA A 165 -2.10 -4.46 -18.63
N GLU A 166 -3.19 -4.20 -19.37
CA GLU A 166 -4.31 -5.15 -19.49
C GLU A 166 -3.90 -6.48 -20.13
N LYS A 167 -3.06 -6.40 -21.17
CA LYS A 167 -2.62 -7.58 -21.93
C LYS A 167 -1.67 -8.46 -21.14
N HIS A 168 -0.76 -7.85 -20.38
CA HIS A 168 0.39 -8.56 -19.79
C HIS A 168 0.23 -8.82 -18.28
N TYR A 169 -0.63 -8.07 -17.58
CA TYR A 169 -0.88 -8.22 -16.15
C TYR A 169 -2.39 -8.30 -15.85
N PRO A 170 -3.11 -9.24 -16.48
CA PRO A 170 -4.57 -9.34 -16.30
C PRO A 170 -4.97 -9.70 -14.86
N LEU A 171 -4.09 -10.38 -14.11
CA LEU A 171 -4.31 -10.72 -12.70
C LEU A 171 -4.12 -9.52 -11.75
N GLU A 172 -3.42 -8.48 -12.21
CA GLU A 172 -3.23 -7.23 -11.49
C GLU A 172 -4.38 -6.23 -11.74
N MET A 173 -5.38 -6.63 -12.55
CA MET A 173 -6.56 -5.82 -12.84
C MET A 173 -7.65 -6.02 -11.78
N ILE A 174 -8.07 -4.92 -11.17
CA ILE A 174 -9.35 -4.85 -10.46
C ILE A 174 -10.43 -4.55 -11.51
N GLN A 175 -11.42 -5.42 -11.64
CA GLN A 175 -12.49 -5.24 -12.61
C GLN A 175 -13.29 -3.96 -12.30
N GLY A 176 -13.35 -3.02 -13.26
CA GLY A 176 -14.23 -1.86 -13.20
C GLY A 176 -13.66 -0.59 -12.56
N GLU A 177 -12.40 -0.57 -12.10
CA GLU A 177 -11.75 0.63 -11.54
C GLU A 177 -10.85 1.38 -12.55
N SER A 178 -10.63 2.67 -12.30
CA SER A 178 -9.87 3.54 -13.22
C SER A 178 -8.35 3.34 -13.12
N ASN A 179 -7.67 3.43 -14.27
CA ASN A 179 -6.24 3.13 -14.44
C ASN A 179 -5.25 4.11 -13.77
N ALA A 180 -5.70 5.04 -12.93
CA ALA A 180 -4.84 6.00 -12.26
C ALA A 180 -3.86 5.33 -11.28
N ASN A 181 -4.25 4.17 -10.72
CA ASN A 181 -3.45 3.41 -9.74
C ASN A 181 -2.29 2.60 -10.37
N TRP A 182 -2.10 2.62 -11.69
CA TRP A 182 -1.07 1.83 -12.38
C TRP A 182 0.24 2.60 -12.60
N ARG A 183 0.21 3.93 -12.54
CA ARG A 183 1.30 4.78 -13.08
C ARG A 183 2.50 4.91 -12.15
N ARG A 184 2.51 4.23 -11.02
CA ARG A 184 3.44 4.50 -9.94
C ARG A 184 3.86 3.19 -9.29
N GLU A 185 5.15 2.88 -9.41
CA GLU A 185 5.82 2.02 -8.45
C GLU A 185 6.09 0.58 -8.89
N ASP A 186 5.09 -0.15 -9.39
CA ASP A 186 5.14 -1.62 -9.44
C ASP A 186 6.34 -2.14 -10.27
N CYS A 187 7.27 -2.83 -9.61
CA CYS A 187 8.52 -3.28 -10.24
C CYS A 187 8.26 -4.24 -11.40
N ASP A 188 7.14 -4.98 -11.33
CA ASP A 188 6.73 -5.89 -12.37
C ASP A 188 6.13 -5.13 -13.57
N LEU A 189 5.54 -3.95 -13.35
CA LEU A 189 4.91 -3.12 -14.39
C LEU A 189 5.85 -2.09 -15.02
N HIS A 190 6.89 -1.65 -14.32
CA HIS A 190 7.83 -0.63 -14.80
C HIS A 190 9.14 -1.29 -15.26
N LYS A 191 9.36 -1.36 -16.58
CA LYS A 191 10.65 -1.80 -17.11
C LYS A 191 11.74 -0.83 -16.66
N MET A 192 12.70 -1.33 -15.88
CA MET A 192 13.87 -0.61 -15.40
C MET A 192 15.04 -0.77 -16.37
N ARG A 193 15.75 0.32 -16.63
CA ARG A 193 17.02 0.33 -17.36
C ARG A 193 18.11 1.03 -16.58
N VAL A 194 19.32 0.55 -16.76
CA VAL A 194 20.50 1.07 -16.07
C VAL A 194 21.59 1.35 -17.09
N HIS A 195 22.02 2.61 -17.14
CA HIS A 195 23.15 3.06 -17.94
C HIS A 195 24.23 3.66 -17.05
N TYR A 196 25.49 3.36 -17.34
CA TYR A 196 26.63 4.05 -16.76
C TYR A 196 27.14 5.12 -17.72
N LEU A 197 27.21 6.36 -17.26
CA LEU A 197 27.58 7.52 -18.03
C LEU A 197 28.97 8.01 -17.62
N SER A 198 29.86 8.19 -18.60
CA SER A 198 31.19 8.79 -18.39
C SER A 198 31.69 9.50 -19.65
N LEU A 199 32.54 10.51 -19.46
CA LEU A 199 33.33 11.09 -20.56
C LEU A 199 34.37 10.08 -21.10
N ASP A 200 34.75 9.08 -20.29
CA ASP A 200 35.60 7.97 -20.69
C ASP A 200 34.75 6.72 -21.02
N LYS A 201 34.66 6.40 -22.32
CA LYS A 201 33.95 5.22 -22.82
C LYS A 201 34.40 3.91 -22.15
N THR A 202 35.70 3.76 -21.87
CA THR A 202 36.25 2.56 -21.23
C THR A 202 35.75 2.45 -19.80
N LYS A 203 35.70 3.57 -19.08
CA LYS A 203 35.19 3.64 -17.70
C LYS A 203 33.71 3.29 -17.62
N ALA A 204 32.89 3.83 -18.52
CA ALA A 204 31.47 3.51 -18.60
C ALA A 204 31.23 2.02 -18.90
N ASN A 205 31.93 1.46 -19.90
CA ASN A 205 31.83 0.05 -20.25
C ASN A 205 32.27 -0.88 -19.12
N ALA A 206 33.39 -0.57 -18.46
CA ALA A 206 33.87 -1.35 -17.33
C ALA A 206 32.86 -1.36 -16.17
N ALA A 207 32.28 -0.20 -15.84
CA ALA A 207 31.27 -0.10 -14.79
C ALA A 207 29.99 -0.89 -15.13
N ALA A 208 29.50 -0.77 -16.36
CA ALA A 208 28.33 -1.50 -16.82
C ALA A 208 28.54 -3.03 -16.83
N ALA A 209 29.74 -3.50 -17.22
CA ALA A 209 30.07 -4.93 -17.22
C ALA A 209 30.27 -5.53 -15.81
N MET A 210 30.53 -4.69 -14.80
CA MET A 210 30.75 -5.12 -13.41
C MET A 210 29.46 -5.32 -12.60
N HIS A 211 28.33 -4.82 -13.10
CA HIS A 211 27.05 -4.88 -12.39
C HIS A 211 26.06 -5.72 -13.18
N SER A 212 25.20 -6.46 -12.48
CA SER A 212 24.03 -7.07 -13.11
C SER A 212 22.81 -6.18 -12.92
N LEU A 213 21.85 -6.21 -13.86
CA LEU A 213 20.59 -5.47 -13.70
C LEU A 213 19.87 -5.90 -12.41
N LYS A 214 19.90 -7.20 -12.11
CA LYS A 214 19.27 -7.77 -10.93
C LYS A 214 19.82 -7.19 -9.63
N ASP A 215 21.15 -7.02 -9.54
CA ASP A 215 21.77 -6.45 -8.34
C ASP A 215 21.40 -4.98 -8.17
N VAL A 216 21.38 -4.22 -9.27
CA VAL A 216 20.97 -2.80 -9.25
C VAL A 216 19.48 -2.67 -8.90
N GLN A 217 18.61 -3.53 -9.44
CA GLN A 217 17.19 -3.57 -9.07
C GLN A 217 17.01 -3.87 -7.58
N ALA A 218 17.70 -4.88 -7.06
CA ALA A 218 17.66 -5.22 -5.65
C ALA A 218 18.09 -4.04 -4.78
N GLU A 219 19.19 -3.36 -5.12
CA GLU A 219 19.66 -2.16 -4.39
C GLU A 219 18.65 -0.99 -4.45
N TRP A 220 17.98 -0.83 -5.58
CA TRP A 220 17.10 0.30 -5.86
C TRP A 220 15.73 0.20 -5.17
N PHE A 221 15.24 -1.02 -5.00
CA PHE A 221 13.95 -1.30 -4.36
C PHE A 221 14.08 -1.83 -2.93
N ALA A 222 15.27 -2.30 -2.51
CA ALA A 222 15.49 -2.72 -1.13
C ALA A 222 15.40 -1.52 -0.18
N VAL A 223 14.65 -1.72 0.90
CA VAL A 223 14.41 -0.69 1.91
C VAL A 223 15.57 -0.67 2.92
N ASP A 224 16.05 0.51 3.28
CA ASP A 224 16.97 0.65 4.40
C ASP A 224 16.18 0.71 5.72
N LYS A 225 15.98 -0.44 6.35
CA LYS A 225 15.30 -0.58 7.64
C LYS A 225 15.99 0.15 8.79
N SER A 226 17.26 0.53 8.64
CA SER A 226 17.98 1.34 9.64
C SER A 226 17.71 2.84 9.47
N SER A 227 17.19 3.26 8.32
CA SER A 227 16.91 4.67 8.03
C SER A 227 15.68 5.24 8.75
N THR A 228 15.06 4.49 9.65
CA THR A 228 13.90 4.91 10.44
C THR A 228 14.29 5.96 11.49
N ARG A 229 13.31 6.62 12.10
CA ARG A 229 13.59 7.60 13.17
C ARG A 229 14.04 6.87 14.43
N ASN A 230 15.16 7.31 15.01
CA ASN A 230 15.78 6.72 16.20
C ASN A 230 16.15 5.23 16.06
N ASN A 231 16.30 4.71 14.83
CA ASN A 231 16.53 3.29 14.54
C ASN A 231 15.45 2.36 15.11
N GLU A 232 14.24 2.89 15.31
CA GLU A 232 13.10 2.10 15.78
C GLU A 232 12.53 1.24 14.66
N GLN A 233 11.99 0.08 15.02
CA GLN A 233 11.35 -0.80 14.05
C GLN A 233 10.07 -0.17 13.49
N THR A 234 9.84 -0.30 12.19
CA THR A 234 8.61 0.15 11.54
C THR A 234 7.41 -0.63 12.09
N ARG A 235 6.32 0.08 12.41
CA ARG A 235 5.09 -0.49 12.98
C ARG A 235 3.87 -0.01 12.23
N PHE A 236 2.79 -0.79 12.29
CA PHE A 236 1.49 -0.43 11.70
C PHE A 236 0.38 -0.58 12.72
N SER A 237 -0.62 0.30 12.65
CA SER A 237 -1.85 0.10 13.40
C SER A 237 -2.61 -1.07 12.81
N GLU A 238 -3.36 -1.77 13.65
CA GLU A 238 -4.44 -2.64 13.20
C GLU A 238 -5.32 -1.94 12.15
N PRO A 239 -5.60 -2.59 11.00
CA PRO A 239 -6.55 -2.10 10.02
C PRO A 239 -7.96 -2.00 10.62
N ARG A 240 -8.53 -0.80 10.61
CA ARG A 240 -9.89 -0.55 11.10
C ARG A 240 -10.88 -0.70 9.95
N PHE A 241 -11.21 -1.94 9.61
CA PHE A 241 -12.20 -2.22 8.58
C PHE A 241 -13.60 -1.75 9.01
N HIS A 242 -14.36 -1.25 8.05
CA HIS A 242 -15.78 -1.03 8.18
C HIS A 242 -16.51 -1.92 7.19
N VAL A 243 -17.54 -2.63 7.65
CA VAL A 243 -18.37 -3.46 6.78
C VAL A 243 -19.82 -3.01 6.87
N ASN A 244 -20.44 -2.81 5.71
CA ASN A 244 -21.89 -2.63 5.66
C ASN A 244 -22.55 -3.97 5.93
N GLY A 245 -23.17 -4.11 7.10
CA GLY A 245 -23.79 -5.38 7.52
C GLY A 245 -24.86 -5.90 6.57
N LYS A 246 -25.46 -5.08 5.68
CA LYS A 246 -26.48 -5.53 4.72
C LYS A 246 -25.89 -5.94 3.37
N SER A 247 -24.97 -5.14 2.82
CA SER A 247 -24.42 -5.37 1.48
C SER A 247 -23.15 -6.22 1.48
N GLY A 248 -22.43 -6.30 2.60
CA GLY A 248 -21.09 -6.91 2.64
C GLY A 248 -19.99 -5.98 2.11
N THR A 249 -20.33 -4.74 1.76
CA THR A 249 -19.36 -3.74 1.32
C THR A 249 -18.32 -3.47 2.41
N VAL A 250 -17.05 -3.70 2.10
CA VAL A 250 -15.93 -3.46 3.01
C VAL A 250 -15.18 -2.19 2.62
N THR A 251 -14.82 -1.38 3.62
CA THR A 251 -13.97 -0.21 3.45
C THR A 251 -12.88 -0.12 4.52
N LEU A 252 -11.77 0.52 4.19
CA LEU A 252 -10.65 0.82 5.08
C LEU A 252 -10.10 2.21 4.72
N SER A 253 -10.52 3.25 5.44
CA SER A 253 -10.16 4.62 5.02
C SER A 253 -8.71 4.99 5.31
N HIS A 254 -8.13 4.47 6.40
CA HIS A 254 -6.77 4.80 6.82
C HIS A 254 -6.01 3.60 7.38
N VAL A 255 -4.70 3.61 7.16
CA VAL A 255 -3.74 2.84 7.94
C VAL A 255 -2.80 3.84 8.61
N TYR A 256 -2.39 3.58 9.86
CA TYR A 256 -1.37 4.38 10.52
C TYR A 256 -0.07 3.59 10.58
N ALA A 257 1.04 4.25 10.29
CA ALA A 257 2.36 3.66 10.42
C ALA A 257 3.25 4.50 11.33
N TRP A 258 4.15 3.84 12.04
CA TRP A 258 5.18 4.46 12.86
C TRP A 258 6.56 4.09 12.35
N PHE A 259 7.50 5.04 12.48
CA PHE A 259 8.91 4.82 12.16
C PHE A 259 9.11 4.23 10.76
N LEU A 260 8.43 4.78 9.76
CA LEU A 260 8.60 4.35 8.38
C LEU A 260 10.05 4.57 7.92
N PRO A 261 10.62 3.65 7.10
CA PRO A 261 11.94 3.83 6.51
C PRO A 261 11.96 5.06 5.61
N ARG A 262 13.06 5.82 5.67
CA ARG A 262 13.20 7.08 4.94
C ARG A 262 13.97 6.89 3.63
N LEU A 263 14.84 5.89 3.56
CA LEU A 263 15.75 5.65 2.45
C LEU A 263 15.68 4.20 1.95
N THR A 264 15.98 3.98 0.68
CA THR A 264 16.38 2.67 0.13
C THR A 264 17.83 2.35 0.51
N GLN A 265 18.28 1.12 0.29
CA GLN A 265 19.69 0.73 0.45
C GLN A 265 20.64 1.54 -0.43
N SER A 266 20.18 1.98 -1.61
CA SER A 266 20.95 2.90 -2.46
C SER A 266 21.08 4.31 -1.87
N GLY A 267 20.31 4.68 -0.84
CA GLY A 267 20.27 6.02 -0.23
C GLY A 267 19.26 6.96 -0.88
N ARG A 268 18.35 6.43 -1.71
CA ARG A 268 17.25 7.19 -2.31
C ARG A 268 16.14 7.40 -1.29
N GLN A 269 15.59 8.60 -1.27
CA GLN A 269 14.47 8.94 -0.40
C GLN A 269 13.18 8.23 -0.82
N ILE A 270 12.49 7.61 0.13
CA ILE A 270 11.25 6.85 -0.09
C ILE A 270 10.00 7.77 -0.13
N GLN A 271 10.04 8.95 0.52
CA GLN A 271 8.81 9.64 0.96
C GLN A 271 8.49 11.05 0.41
N TYR A 272 8.88 11.43 -0.83
CA TYR A 272 8.26 12.67 -1.38
C TYR A 272 7.94 12.76 -2.85
N ASN A 273 8.27 11.77 -3.67
CA ASN A 273 7.96 11.91 -5.09
C ASN A 273 7.25 10.70 -5.69
N TRP A 274 7.26 9.54 -5.03
CA TRP A 274 6.76 8.28 -5.58
C TRP A 274 6.07 7.42 -4.51
N ASP A 275 5.08 6.68 -4.97
CA ASP A 275 4.08 6.00 -4.17
C ASP A 275 4.59 4.64 -3.68
N ALA A 276 5.55 4.67 -2.77
CA ALA A 276 6.28 3.47 -2.35
C ALA A 276 5.39 2.47 -1.58
N LEU A 277 4.36 2.96 -0.88
CA LEU A 277 3.50 2.15 -0.03
C LEU A 277 2.32 1.61 -0.83
N ARG A 278 2.30 0.29 -1.00
CA ARG A 278 1.27 -0.46 -1.71
C ARG A 278 0.49 -1.28 -0.70
N ILE A 279 -0.82 -1.26 -0.80
CA ILE A 279 -1.68 -2.19 -0.05
C ILE A 279 -2.31 -3.13 -1.05
N ARG A 280 -2.27 -4.43 -0.80
CA ARG A 280 -2.99 -5.44 -1.58
C ARG A 280 -3.96 -6.18 -0.67
N ILE A 281 -5.15 -6.46 -1.19
CA ILE A 281 -6.14 -7.33 -0.58
C ILE A 281 -6.22 -8.58 -1.44
N MET A 282 -5.87 -9.72 -0.85
CA MET A 282 -5.82 -11.02 -1.51
C MET A 282 -6.87 -11.96 -0.92
N GLN A 283 -7.40 -12.86 -1.74
CA GLN A 283 -8.18 -14.03 -1.32
C GLN A 283 -7.52 -15.29 -1.90
N GLY A 284 -6.71 -15.97 -1.09
CA GLY A 284 -5.75 -16.95 -1.64
C GLY A 284 -4.83 -16.27 -2.65
N ASP A 285 -4.71 -16.82 -3.86
CA ASP A 285 -3.87 -16.27 -4.94
C ASP A 285 -4.56 -15.17 -5.76
N LYS A 286 -5.82 -14.83 -5.44
CA LYS A 286 -6.59 -13.85 -6.20
C LYS A 286 -6.43 -12.45 -5.61
N LEU A 287 -5.96 -11.51 -6.42
CA LEU A 287 -6.01 -10.09 -6.10
C LEU A 287 -7.45 -9.59 -6.15
N ILE A 288 -7.92 -9.03 -5.04
CA ILE A 288 -9.27 -8.50 -4.88
C ILE A 288 -9.27 -7.00 -5.07
N ASN A 289 -8.37 -6.32 -4.38
CA ASN A 289 -8.19 -4.89 -4.48
C ASN A 289 -6.73 -4.51 -4.19
N ARG A 290 -6.30 -3.34 -4.65
CA ARG A 290 -5.01 -2.74 -4.38
C ARG A 290 -5.16 -1.24 -4.23
N PHE A 291 -4.47 -0.70 -3.24
CA PHE A 291 -4.44 0.72 -2.97
C PHE A 291 -3.03 1.23 -3.09
N ILE A 292 -2.95 2.43 -3.62
CA ILE A 292 -1.80 3.27 -3.38
C ILE A 292 -2.14 4.20 -2.23
N SER A 293 -1.28 4.23 -1.22
CA SER A 293 -1.46 5.10 -0.07
C SER A 293 -0.86 6.48 -0.35
N TRP A 294 -1.59 7.53 0.04
CA TRP A 294 -1.04 8.88 0.18
C TRP A 294 -0.95 9.26 1.65
N THR A 295 0.16 9.91 2.01
CA THR A 295 0.24 10.61 3.29
C THR A 295 -0.78 11.75 3.30
N SER A 296 -1.59 11.83 4.36
CA SER A 296 -2.46 12.99 4.60
C SER A 296 -1.66 14.24 5.00
N GLU A 297 -0.39 14.07 5.39
CA GLU A 297 0.54 15.13 5.76
C GLU A 297 1.31 15.64 4.53
N VAL A 298 1.41 16.96 4.36
CA VAL A 298 2.00 17.62 3.17
C VAL A 298 3.42 18.09 3.47
N GLY A 299 4.40 17.74 2.61
CA GLY A 299 5.76 18.33 2.50
C GLY A 299 6.66 18.35 3.75
N SER A 300 7.90 17.85 3.77
CA SER A 300 8.83 17.69 4.93
C SER A 300 8.31 17.23 6.32
N GLU A 301 7.19 17.73 6.85
CA GLU A 301 6.61 17.38 8.14
C GLU A 301 6.13 15.91 8.17
N ALA A 302 5.66 15.38 7.03
CA ALA A 302 5.19 14.00 6.94
C ALA A 302 6.28 12.94 7.23
N ILE A 303 7.51 13.22 6.82
CA ILE A 303 8.66 12.32 7.03
C ILE A 303 9.21 12.45 8.44
N LYS A 304 9.03 13.63 9.05
CA LYS A 304 9.48 13.87 10.41
C LYS A 304 8.48 13.31 11.42
N SER A 305 7.24 13.06 11.02
CA SER A 305 6.26 12.47 11.93
C SER A 305 6.73 11.09 12.41
N GLN A 306 6.58 10.85 13.70
CA GLN A 306 6.73 9.50 14.24
C GLN A 306 5.58 8.60 13.83
N ARG A 307 4.42 9.19 13.49
CA ARG A 307 3.17 8.52 13.14
C ARG A 307 2.61 9.15 11.87
N THR A 308 2.58 8.41 10.78
CA THR A 308 2.02 8.87 9.51
C THR A 308 0.64 8.27 9.31
N GLY A 309 -0.36 9.13 9.05
CA GLY A 309 -1.68 8.74 8.58
C GLY A 309 -1.67 8.53 7.06
N MET A 310 -2.00 7.32 6.64
CA MET A 310 -2.04 6.92 5.24
C MET A 310 -3.48 6.77 4.81
N ALA A 311 -3.98 7.71 4.01
CA ALA A 311 -5.31 7.64 3.44
C ALA A 311 -5.29 6.76 2.19
N LEU A 312 -6.27 5.87 2.07
CA LEU A 312 -6.41 5.03 0.88
C LEU A 312 -7.16 5.77 -0.22
N SER A 313 -6.84 5.47 -1.48
CA SER A 313 -7.55 5.98 -2.64
C SER A 313 -9.05 5.66 -2.57
N ASP A 314 -9.87 6.49 -3.23
CA ASP A 314 -11.32 6.27 -3.39
C ASP A 314 -12.08 6.05 -2.06
N GLY A 315 -11.62 6.70 -0.99
CA GLY A 315 -12.22 6.60 0.34
C GLY A 315 -11.95 5.25 1.04
N GLY A 316 -11.08 4.42 0.46
CA GLY A 316 -10.73 3.10 0.98
C GLY A 316 -11.78 2.04 0.69
N TYR A 317 -12.59 2.20 -0.35
CA TYR A 317 -13.52 1.15 -0.78
C TYR A 317 -12.75 -0.10 -1.24
N ILE A 318 -12.98 -1.24 -0.57
CA ILE A 318 -12.32 -2.52 -0.89
C ILE A 318 -13.16 -3.35 -1.86
N GLY A 319 -14.47 -3.35 -1.70
CA GLY A 319 -15.36 -4.14 -2.53
C GLY A 319 -16.52 -4.74 -1.76
N ASP A 320 -17.44 -5.32 -2.51
CA ASP A 320 -18.48 -6.20 -1.98
C ASP A 320 -17.87 -7.60 -1.85
N LEU A 321 -17.26 -7.87 -0.70
CA LEU A 321 -16.52 -9.11 -0.47
C LEU A 321 -17.47 -10.27 -0.18
N GLU A 322 -17.16 -11.43 -0.75
CA GLU A 322 -17.85 -12.68 -0.44
C GLU A 322 -17.36 -13.24 0.91
N GLU A 323 -18.08 -14.22 1.44
CA GLU A 323 -17.63 -14.94 2.63
C GLU A 323 -16.30 -15.66 2.38
N GLY A 324 -15.37 -15.54 3.33
CA GLY A 324 -14.10 -16.27 3.27
C GLY A 324 -12.93 -15.52 3.89
N GLN A 325 -11.76 -16.14 3.76
CA GLN A 325 -10.49 -15.67 4.31
C GLN A 325 -9.76 -14.75 3.33
N TYR A 326 -9.32 -13.61 3.82
CA TYR A 326 -8.61 -12.58 3.07
C TYR A 326 -7.31 -12.19 3.78
N GLN A 327 -6.40 -11.59 3.03
CA GLN A 327 -5.15 -11.04 3.54
C GLN A 327 -4.99 -9.61 3.05
N LEU A 328 -4.77 -8.69 3.98
CA LEU A 328 -4.24 -7.36 3.69
C LEU A 328 -2.72 -7.41 3.82
N SER A 329 -1.99 -7.06 2.76
CA SER A 329 -0.54 -6.88 2.81
C SER A 329 -0.17 -5.44 2.49
N ILE A 330 0.85 -4.91 3.19
CA ILE A 330 1.46 -3.62 2.88
C ILE A 330 2.90 -3.88 2.50
N SER A 331 3.28 -3.37 1.34
CA SER A 331 4.65 -3.41 0.84
C SER A 331 5.21 -2.01 0.69
N ILE A 332 6.51 -1.86 0.95
CA ILE A 332 7.30 -0.70 0.52
C ILE A 332 8.12 -1.17 -0.68
N TYR A 333 7.81 -0.65 -1.85
CA TYR A 333 8.23 -1.24 -3.13
C TYR A 333 7.86 -2.72 -3.18
N ASP A 334 8.86 -3.59 -3.22
CA ASP A 334 8.70 -5.04 -3.40
C ASP A 334 8.93 -5.79 -2.10
N GLU A 335 9.19 -5.06 -1.01
CA GLU A 335 9.38 -5.63 0.30
C GLU A 335 8.07 -5.53 1.09
N GLU A 336 7.48 -6.69 1.38
CA GLU A 336 6.34 -6.80 2.28
C GLU A 336 6.77 -6.46 3.71
N VAL A 337 6.11 -5.47 4.31
CA VAL A 337 6.44 -4.94 5.63
C VAL A 337 5.34 -5.14 6.65
N PHE A 338 4.14 -5.53 6.22
CA PHE A 338 3.02 -5.82 7.10
C PHE A 338 2.02 -6.77 6.43
N ASN A 339 1.50 -7.71 7.19
CA ASN A 339 0.44 -8.61 6.79
C ASN A 339 -0.61 -8.70 7.88
N TYR A 340 -1.87 -8.74 7.45
CA TYR A 340 -3.00 -8.84 8.35
C TYR A 340 -4.09 -9.73 7.75
N PRO A 341 -4.27 -10.96 8.28
CA PRO A 341 -5.37 -11.81 7.85
C PRO A 341 -6.69 -11.27 8.42
N PHE A 342 -7.78 -11.43 7.68
CA PHE A 342 -9.13 -11.15 8.15
C PHE A 342 -10.13 -12.05 7.43
N GLU A 343 -11.27 -12.30 8.05
CA GLU A 343 -12.34 -13.13 7.48
C GLU A 343 -13.60 -12.30 7.32
N VAL A 344 -14.23 -12.40 6.16
CA VAL A 344 -15.59 -11.92 5.95
C VAL A 344 -16.52 -13.08 6.29
N VAL A 345 -17.30 -12.92 7.35
CA VAL A 345 -18.28 -13.91 7.82
C VAL A 345 -19.66 -13.49 7.36
N LYS A 346 -20.40 -14.43 6.77
CA LYS A 346 -21.79 -14.22 6.35
C LYS A 346 -22.71 -15.04 7.25
N THR A 347 -23.52 -14.36 8.06
CA THR A 347 -24.54 -15.03 8.86
C THR A 347 -25.87 -15.04 8.12
N VAL A 348 -26.48 -16.22 7.96
CA VAL A 348 -27.85 -16.38 7.45
C VAL A 348 -28.77 -16.67 8.61
N SER A 349 -29.82 -15.85 8.77
CA SER A 349 -30.81 -16.05 9.83
C SER A 349 -31.76 -17.18 9.43
N ASN A 350 -31.95 -18.15 10.34
CA ASN A 350 -32.90 -19.25 10.16
C ASN A 350 -34.36 -18.85 10.44
N ASP A 351 -34.63 -17.58 10.80
CA ASP A 351 -35.97 -17.08 11.09
C ASP A 351 -36.70 -16.65 9.80
N LEU A 352 -37.77 -17.38 9.46
CA LEU A 352 -38.59 -17.16 8.25
C LEU A 352 -39.56 -15.96 8.36
N GLN A 353 -39.71 -15.34 9.53
CA GLN A 353 -40.73 -14.31 9.76
C GLN A 353 -40.23 -12.86 9.63
N ASN A 354 -38.91 -12.62 9.68
CA ASN A 354 -38.34 -11.27 9.79
C ASN A 354 -37.50 -10.80 8.58
N SER A 355 -37.21 -9.49 8.52
CA SER A 355 -36.73 -8.77 7.33
C SER A 355 -35.22 -8.87 7.03
N VAL A 356 -34.37 -9.10 8.04
CA VAL A 356 -32.91 -9.28 7.84
C VAL A 356 -32.59 -10.76 7.69
N LYS A 357 -32.54 -11.24 6.45
CA LYS A 357 -32.27 -12.66 6.11
C LYS A 357 -30.80 -13.04 6.23
N GLN A 358 -29.91 -12.07 6.04
CA GLN A 358 -28.47 -12.27 6.10
C GLN A 358 -27.76 -10.97 6.51
N TYR A 359 -26.60 -11.10 7.13
CA TYR A 359 -25.72 -9.97 7.39
C TYR A 359 -24.24 -10.36 7.37
N TYR A 360 -23.38 -9.36 7.21
CA TYR A 360 -21.93 -9.52 7.07
C TYR A 360 -21.16 -8.88 8.23
N THR A 361 -20.10 -9.55 8.65
CA THR A 361 -19.19 -9.14 9.71
C THR A 361 -17.76 -9.45 9.33
N ILE A 362 -16.80 -8.73 9.91
CA ILE A 362 -15.37 -9.02 9.74
C ILE A 362 -14.86 -9.59 11.06
N ARG A 363 -14.18 -10.74 10.98
CA ARG A 363 -13.42 -11.33 12.07
C ARG A 363 -11.93 -11.11 11.80
N THR A 364 -11.19 -10.69 12.83
CA THR A 364 -9.75 -10.46 12.75
C THR A 364 -9.00 -11.19 13.86
N PRO A 365 -7.67 -11.34 13.80
CA PRO A 365 -6.88 -11.91 14.89
C PRO A 365 -7.05 -11.20 16.24
N ARG A 366 -7.45 -9.92 16.25
CA ARG A 366 -7.70 -9.18 17.50
C ARG A 366 -8.98 -9.63 18.21
N ASP A 367 -9.87 -10.30 17.49
CA ASP A 367 -11.11 -10.81 18.06
C ASP A 367 -10.91 -12.07 18.90
N ASP A 368 -9.69 -12.61 18.96
CA ASP A 368 -9.31 -13.65 19.93
C ASP A 368 -8.84 -13.06 21.27
N TYR A 369 -8.93 -11.74 21.44
CA TYR A 369 -8.46 -11.02 22.63
C TYR A 369 -9.50 -10.02 23.16
N ALA A 370 -9.66 -9.98 24.48
CA ALA A 370 -10.37 -8.91 25.16
C ALA A 370 -9.41 -7.75 25.44
N ASN A 371 -9.92 -6.52 25.34
CA ASN A 371 -9.18 -5.34 25.78
C ASN A 371 -9.64 -4.97 27.20
N VAL A 372 -8.71 -4.89 28.14
CA VAL A 372 -8.99 -4.69 29.57
C VAL A 372 -8.38 -3.38 30.05
N ILE A 373 -9.21 -2.53 30.64
CA ILE A 373 -8.85 -1.20 31.12
C ILE A 373 -9.29 -1.06 32.57
N LEU A 374 -8.40 -0.58 33.45
CA LEU A 374 -8.81 -0.10 34.76
C LEU A 374 -9.17 1.37 34.64
N ASN A 375 -10.42 1.68 34.91
CA ASN A 375 -10.90 3.05 34.95
C ASN A 375 -10.53 3.67 36.30
N ASN A 376 -9.52 4.52 36.32
CA ASN A 376 -9.06 5.20 37.55
C ASN A 376 -10.08 6.21 38.12
N GLN A 377 -11.15 6.54 37.39
CA GLN A 377 -12.22 7.42 37.87
C GLN A 377 -13.34 6.63 38.53
N SER A 378 -13.81 5.55 37.89
CA SER A 378 -14.92 4.73 38.41
C SER A 378 -14.46 3.54 39.25
N TRP A 379 -13.16 3.25 39.26
CA TRP A 379 -12.57 2.07 39.89
C TRP A 379 -13.22 0.77 39.38
N ASP A 380 -13.48 0.71 38.08
CA ASP A 380 -14.00 -0.47 37.42
C ASP A 380 -12.94 -1.06 36.49
N LEU A 381 -12.92 -2.38 36.40
CA LEU A 381 -12.22 -3.14 35.38
C LEU A 381 -13.15 -3.28 34.17
N ASP A 382 -12.92 -2.46 33.15
CA ASP A 382 -13.65 -2.46 31.89
C ASP A 382 -13.05 -3.49 30.93
N VAL A 383 -13.82 -4.50 30.59
CA VAL A 383 -13.52 -5.57 29.64
C VAL A 383 -14.30 -5.34 28.36
N TYR A 384 -13.60 -5.06 27.27
CA TYR A 384 -14.18 -4.90 25.93
C TYR A 384 -14.07 -6.21 25.16
N TYR A 385 -15.14 -7.01 25.27
CA TYR A 385 -15.26 -8.33 24.69
C TYR A 385 -15.68 -8.27 23.20
N PRO A 386 -15.02 -9.00 22.28
CA PRO A 386 -15.31 -8.95 20.85
C PRO A 386 -16.62 -9.68 20.51
N ALA A 387 -17.66 -8.94 20.14
CA ALA A 387 -19.00 -9.49 19.89
C ALA A 387 -19.04 -10.49 18.72
N VAL A 388 -18.09 -10.40 17.78
CA VAL A 388 -17.97 -11.31 16.63
C VAL A 388 -17.79 -12.77 17.05
N ARG A 389 -17.21 -13.05 18.23
CA ARG A 389 -17.07 -14.43 18.75
C ARG A 389 -18.41 -15.10 19.06
N LEU A 390 -19.46 -14.31 19.24
CA LEU A 390 -20.80 -14.79 19.58
C LEU A 390 -21.62 -15.15 18.34
N LEU A 391 -21.12 -14.89 17.12
CA LEU A 391 -21.88 -15.05 15.88
C LEU A 391 -22.44 -16.46 15.70
N ASP A 392 -21.63 -17.48 15.91
CA ASP A 392 -22.02 -18.87 15.67
C ASP A 392 -23.17 -19.33 16.59
N LYS A 393 -23.20 -18.83 17.83
CA LYS A 393 -24.24 -19.19 18.82
C LYS A 393 -25.44 -18.25 18.77
N CYS A 394 -25.22 -16.96 18.55
CA CYS A 394 -26.21 -15.92 18.78
C CYS A 394 -26.74 -15.28 17.50
N GLY A 395 -26.14 -15.53 16.33
CA GLY A 395 -26.45 -14.80 15.11
C GLY A 395 -27.85 -14.97 14.53
N SER A 396 -28.60 -15.97 15.00
CA SER A 396 -30.01 -16.18 14.65
C SER A 396 -30.98 -15.85 15.80
N LEU A 397 -30.48 -15.50 16.98
CA LEU A 397 -31.31 -15.20 18.15
C LEU A 397 -31.97 -13.83 18.03
N GLU A 398 -33.01 -13.57 18.83
CA GLU A 398 -33.62 -12.25 18.94
C GLU A 398 -32.77 -11.31 19.77
N LYS A 399 -32.41 -11.86 20.92
CA LYS A 399 -31.60 -11.27 21.96
C LYS A 399 -30.88 -12.37 22.71
N PHE A 400 -29.81 -11.99 23.37
CA PHE A 400 -29.08 -12.84 24.31
C PHE A 400 -28.54 -11.96 25.44
N GLU A 401 -28.21 -12.59 26.55
CA GLU A 401 -27.57 -11.95 27.69
C GLU A 401 -26.08 -12.31 27.70
N LEU A 402 -25.23 -11.29 27.77
CA LEU A 402 -23.80 -11.45 28.04
C LEU A 402 -23.48 -10.90 29.42
N ALA A 403 -22.85 -11.70 30.26
CA ALA A 403 -22.47 -11.30 31.60
C ALA A 403 -21.00 -11.61 31.89
N ILE A 404 -20.46 -10.97 32.94
CA ILE A 404 -19.11 -11.25 33.44
C ILE A 404 -19.15 -11.64 34.91
N ALA A 405 -18.41 -12.68 35.27
CA ALA A 405 -18.20 -13.11 36.65
C ALA A 405 -16.71 -13.22 36.95
N ALA A 406 -16.30 -12.90 38.18
CA ALA A 406 -14.92 -13.02 38.62
C ALA A 406 -14.75 -14.17 39.61
N GLU A 407 -13.71 -14.97 39.42
CA GLU A 407 -13.25 -15.98 40.35
C GLU A 407 -11.82 -15.65 40.80
N GLN A 408 -11.56 -15.81 42.09
CA GLN A 408 -10.23 -15.66 42.68
C GLN A 408 -9.93 -16.94 43.48
N ASN A 409 -8.78 -17.58 43.21
CA ASN A 409 -8.39 -18.82 43.87
C ASN A 409 -9.48 -19.93 43.83
N GLY A 410 -10.18 -20.04 42.70
CA GLY A 410 -11.23 -21.06 42.50
C GLY A 410 -12.52 -20.82 43.29
N LYS A 411 -12.71 -19.62 43.86
CA LYS A 411 -13.95 -19.22 44.51
C LYS A 411 -14.57 -18.03 43.78
N PRO A 412 -15.90 -17.97 43.64
CA PRO A 412 -16.58 -16.76 43.20
C PRO A 412 -16.13 -15.60 44.08
N TRP A 413 -15.67 -14.53 43.46
CA TRP A 413 -15.21 -13.36 44.18
C TRP A 413 -16.35 -12.68 44.95
N MET A 414 -17.60 -12.84 44.52
CA MET A 414 -18.73 -12.10 45.11
C MET A 414 -19.81 -13.08 45.60
N GLY A 415 -20.01 -13.11 46.92
CA GLY A 415 -21.03 -13.93 47.61
C GLY A 415 -22.37 -13.22 47.84
N TYR A 416 -22.61 -12.06 47.22
CA TYR A 416 -23.84 -11.26 47.40
C TYR A 416 -24.63 -11.08 46.10
N GLU A 417 -25.94 -10.93 46.22
CA GLU A 417 -26.85 -10.57 45.12
C GLU A 417 -26.74 -9.08 44.80
N TRP A 418 -26.30 -8.76 43.58
CA TRP A 418 -26.19 -7.40 43.06
C TRP A 418 -27.59 -6.80 42.86
N ASN A 419 -27.81 -5.59 43.36
CA ASN A 419 -29.05 -4.88 43.02
C ASN A 419 -29.01 -4.41 41.55
N GLU A 420 -30.16 -4.00 40.98
CA GLU A 420 -30.24 -3.61 39.56
C GLU A 420 -29.31 -2.45 39.17
N PHE A 421 -28.96 -1.57 40.11
CA PHE A 421 -28.05 -0.45 39.87
C PHE A 421 -26.59 -0.92 39.78
N GLU A 422 -26.20 -1.90 40.59
CA GLU A 422 -24.85 -2.47 40.60
C GLU A 422 -24.64 -3.53 39.51
N LYS A 423 -25.72 -4.09 38.95
CA LYS A 423 -25.69 -4.92 37.72
C LYS A 423 -25.36 -4.11 36.46
N GLY A 424 -25.43 -2.78 36.52
CA GLY A 424 -25.11 -1.89 35.39
C GLY A 424 -23.66 -2.10 34.93
N GLY A 425 -23.48 -2.77 33.80
CA GLY A 425 -22.17 -3.10 33.23
C GLY A 425 -21.69 -4.53 33.49
N LEU A 426 -22.25 -5.25 34.47
CA LEU A 426 -21.97 -6.69 34.68
C LEU A 426 -22.73 -7.57 33.69
N ILE A 427 -23.89 -7.10 33.22
CA ILE A 427 -24.80 -7.78 32.32
C ILE A 427 -25.18 -6.82 31.20
N ASN A 428 -25.15 -7.29 29.96
CA ASN A 428 -25.70 -6.60 28.81
C ASN A 428 -26.68 -7.51 28.07
N GLU A 429 -27.93 -7.05 27.93
CA GLU A 429 -28.87 -7.63 26.96
C GLU A 429 -28.56 -7.04 25.58
N ILE A 430 -28.29 -7.92 24.59
CA ILE A 430 -27.93 -7.50 23.24
C ILE A 430 -29.05 -7.89 22.28
N THR A 431 -29.65 -6.89 21.62
CA THR A 431 -30.61 -7.11 20.54
C THR A 431 -29.87 -7.36 19.22
N VAL A 432 -30.07 -8.55 18.64
CA VAL A 432 -29.42 -8.99 17.40
C VAL A 432 -30.22 -8.51 16.17
N ARG A 433 -31.54 -8.67 16.21
CA ARG A 433 -32.40 -8.63 15.01
C ARG A 433 -32.68 -7.24 14.44
N GLU A 434 -32.55 -6.18 15.23
CA GLU A 434 -32.81 -4.80 14.78
C GLU A 434 -31.56 -4.10 14.21
N LYS A 435 -30.36 -4.63 14.49
CA LYS A 435 -29.08 -3.97 14.21
C LYS A 435 -28.11 -4.91 13.49
N ALA A 436 -28.05 -4.83 12.16
CA ALA A 436 -27.13 -5.64 11.34
C ALA A 436 -25.63 -5.46 11.67
N ASN A 437 -25.28 -4.49 12.52
CA ASN A 437 -23.92 -4.20 12.98
C ASN A 437 -23.68 -4.58 14.45
N TRP A 438 -24.59 -5.33 15.11
CA TRP A 438 -24.45 -5.69 16.53
C TRP A 438 -23.11 -6.38 16.86
N ALA A 439 -22.60 -7.20 15.93
CA ALA A 439 -21.37 -7.96 16.07
C ALA A 439 -20.11 -7.22 15.58
N GLN A 440 -20.23 -5.98 15.08
CA GLN A 440 -19.09 -5.20 14.58
C GLN A 440 -18.34 -4.45 15.68
N GLY A 441 -18.92 -4.39 16.89
CA GLY A 441 -18.37 -3.66 18.03
C GLY A 441 -17.79 -4.59 19.10
N ARG A 442 -17.28 -3.97 20.16
CA ARG A 442 -16.95 -4.66 21.41
C ARG A 442 -18.02 -4.37 22.45
N ILE A 443 -18.42 -5.39 23.19
CA ILE A 443 -19.35 -5.28 24.31
C ILE A 443 -18.53 -4.95 25.55
N LYS A 444 -18.85 -3.85 26.19
CA LYS A 444 -18.20 -3.42 27.43
C LYS A 444 -18.87 -4.12 28.61
N LEU A 445 -18.11 -4.94 29.32
CA LEU A 445 -18.47 -5.54 30.60
C LEU A 445 -17.58 -4.90 31.67
N SER A 446 -18.14 -4.49 32.80
CA SER A 446 -17.43 -3.76 33.85
C SER A 446 -17.55 -4.48 35.17
N ILE A 447 -16.41 -4.79 35.80
CA ILE A 447 -16.36 -5.35 37.14
C ILE A 447 -15.85 -4.28 38.10
N PRO A 448 -16.59 -3.92 39.15
CA PRO A 448 -16.09 -3.02 40.19
C PRO A 448 -14.83 -3.60 40.86
N VAL A 449 -13.75 -2.81 40.96
CA VAL A 449 -12.50 -3.20 41.60
C VAL A 449 -11.94 -2.08 42.49
N GLY A 450 -11.75 -2.36 43.78
CA GLY A 450 -11.10 -1.44 44.72
C GLY A 450 -12.04 -0.73 45.68
N SER A 451 -11.44 0.00 46.62
CA SER A 451 -12.16 0.70 47.69
C SER A 451 -12.44 2.15 47.28
N HIS A 452 -13.70 2.48 47.01
CA HIS A 452 -14.10 3.87 46.81
C HIS A 452 -14.09 4.63 48.16
N PRO A 453 -13.43 5.79 48.29
CA PRO A 453 -13.30 6.48 49.59
C PRO A 453 -14.63 6.89 50.24
N THR A 454 -15.68 7.06 49.44
CA THR A 454 -17.01 7.50 49.94
C THR A 454 -18.08 6.42 49.85
N ASP A 455 -17.77 5.22 49.37
CA ASP A 455 -18.72 4.13 49.16
C ASP A 455 -18.32 2.95 50.06
N TYR A 456 -18.74 3.03 51.33
CA TYR A 456 -18.42 2.07 52.41
C TYR A 456 -18.95 0.64 52.18
N LEU A 457 -19.53 0.36 51.00
CA LEU A 457 -20.15 -0.92 50.63
C LEU A 457 -19.36 -1.71 49.57
N ARG A 458 -18.28 -1.15 49.00
CA ARG A 458 -17.43 -1.88 48.02
C ARG A 458 -16.24 -2.52 48.76
N GLU A 459 -16.17 -3.85 48.76
CA GLU A 459 -15.06 -4.61 49.35
C GLU A 459 -13.69 -4.25 48.71
N GLN A 460 -12.60 -4.61 49.40
CA GLN A 460 -11.21 -4.42 48.94
C GLN A 460 -10.99 -4.99 47.53
N ALA A 461 -10.09 -4.39 46.75
CA ALA A 461 -9.79 -4.80 45.38
C ALA A 461 -9.39 -6.29 45.28
N LEU A 462 -9.72 -6.92 44.15
CA LEU A 462 -9.11 -8.17 43.72
C LEU A 462 -7.58 -7.99 43.72
N PHE A 463 -6.85 -8.78 44.52
CA PHE A 463 -5.39 -8.84 44.48
C PHE A 463 -4.93 -10.27 44.20
N GLY A 464 -3.90 -10.45 43.39
CA GLY A 464 -3.42 -11.77 42.95
C GLY A 464 -4.12 -12.25 41.69
N ASP A 465 -4.12 -13.57 41.48
CA ASP A 465 -4.62 -14.21 40.26
C ASP A 465 -6.15 -14.27 40.22
N VAL A 466 -6.70 -13.77 39.12
CA VAL A 466 -8.13 -13.63 38.87
C VAL A 466 -8.46 -14.27 37.53
N THR A 467 -9.56 -15.00 37.49
CA THR A 467 -10.18 -15.47 36.25
C THR A 467 -11.51 -14.77 36.06
N LEU A 468 -11.70 -14.13 34.91
CA LEU A 468 -12.95 -13.52 34.50
C LEU A 468 -13.65 -14.49 33.55
N HIS A 469 -14.84 -14.92 33.93
CA HIS A 469 -15.71 -15.78 33.14
C HIS A 469 -16.69 -14.93 32.35
N ILE A 470 -16.68 -15.06 31.03
CA ILE A 470 -17.68 -14.50 30.14
C ILE A 470 -18.83 -15.51 30.07
N LEU A 471 -20.03 -15.08 30.46
CA LEU A 471 -21.21 -15.92 30.51
C LEU A 471 -22.17 -15.51 29.39
N LEU A 472 -22.65 -16.49 28.62
CA LEU A 472 -23.68 -16.32 27.60
C LEU A 472 -24.96 -17.01 28.09
N ASP A 473 -26.03 -16.25 28.28
CA ASP A 473 -27.31 -16.74 28.82
C ASP A 473 -27.14 -17.56 30.12
N GLY A 474 -26.17 -17.16 30.96
CA GLY A 474 -25.84 -17.81 32.23
C GLY A 474 -24.86 -18.97 32.15
N GLU A 475 -24.46 -19.42 30.95
CA GLU A 475 -23.49 -20.49 30.75
C GLU A 475 -22.08 -19.94 30.46
N LYS A 476 -21.03 -20.57 31.01
CA LYS A 476 -19.64 -20.18 30.72
C LYS A 476 -19.34 -20.34 29.22
N PHE A 477 -18.87 -19.26 28.60
CA PHE A 477 -18.58 -19.21 27.16
C PHE A 477 -17.08 -19.07 26.87
N ASP A 478 -16.42 -18.06 27.45
CA ASP A 478 -14.97 -17.80 27.34
C ASP A 478 -14.43 -17.38 28.72
N GLU A 479 -13.11 -17.39 28.89
CA GLU A 479 -12.45 -16.85 30.08
C GLU A 479 -11.20 -16.00 29.79
N ILE A 480 -10.87 -15.12 30.74
CA ILE A 480 -9.67 -14.26 30.76
C ILE A 480 -8.97 -14.42 32.10
N THR A 481 -7.67 -14.74 32.09
CA THR A 481 -6.86 -14.80 33.32
C THR A 481 -5.94 -13.59 33.42
N LEU A 482 -5.87 -12.96 34.60
CA LEU A 482 -5.01 -11.82 34.89
C LEU A 482 -4.55 -11.79 36.35
N ASN A 483 -3.50 -11.02 36.63
CA ASN A 483 -3.01 -10.76 38.00
C ASN A 483 -3.19 -9.28 38.36
N ILE A 484 -3.77 -8.99 39.52
CA ILE A 484 -4.04 -7.62 40.00
C ILE A 484 -3.18 -7.31 41.25
N GLY A 485 -2.50 -6.17 41.30
CA GLY A 485 -1.54 -5.83 42.36
C GLY A 485 -1.97 -4.75 43.36
N GLU A 486 -1.31 -4.70 44.53
CA GLU A 486 -1.66 -3.86 45.70
C GLU A 486 -1.58 -2.34 45.50
N LYS A 487 -0.81 -1.85 44.51
CA LYS A 487 -0.61 -0.40 44.25
C LYS A 487 -1.36 0.09 43.00
N GLY A 488 -2.39 -0.64 42.58
CA GLY A 488 -2.85 -0.64 41.18
C GLY A 488 -2.05 -1.67 40.37
N PHE A 489 -2.36 -1.76 39.07
CA PHE A 489 -1.80 -2.77 38.15
C PHE A 489 -0.36 -3.17 38.46
N VAL A 490 -0.12 -4.47 38.64
CA VAL A 490 1.20 -5.03 38.33
C VAL A 490 1.28 -5.07 36.81
N LYS A 491 2.27 -4.37 36.26
CA LYS A 491 2.64 -4.47 34.84
C LYS A 491 2.73 -5.96 34.47
N PRO A 492 2.15 -6.43 33.35
CA PRO A 492 2.45 -7.75 32.85
C PRO A 492 3.91 -7.72 32.40
N GLN A 493 4.83 -8.14 33.28
CA GLN A 493 6.09 -8.71 32.82
C GLN A 493 5.96 -10.23 32.66
N ASP A 494 4.88 -10.84 33.19
CA ASP A 494 4.78 -12.29 33.35
C ASP A 494 3.55 -12.97 32.70
N VAL A 495 2.65 -12.24 32.02
CA VAL A 495 1.69 -12.90 31.12
C VAL A 495 2.43 -13.22 29.83
N LYS A 496 3.06 -14.41 29.79
CA LYS A 496 3.61 -14.97 28.56
C LYS A 496 2.45 -15.23 27.60
N ILE A 497 2.23 -14.30 26.67
CA ILE A 497 1.37 -14.50 25.50
C ILE A 497 2.03 -15.59 24.66
N ASN A 498 1.56 -16.83 24.79
CA ASN A 498 1.99 -17.93 23.94
C ASN A 498 1.11 -17.96 22.67
N HIS A 499 1.64 -17.42 21.56
CA HIS A 499 1.11 -17.41 20.16
C HIS A 499 -0.07 -16.46 19.85
N PRO A 500 -0.34 -16.06 18.59
CA PRO A 500 0.50 -15.67 17.45
C PRO A 500 0.43 -14.15 17.17
N LEU A 501 0.20 -13.31 18.19
CA LEU A 501 0.30 -11.84 18.07
C LEU A 501 1.75 -11.32 18.06
N ALA A 502 2.75 -12.20 18.11
CA ALA A 502 4.16 -11.82 18.19
C ALA A 502 4.69 -11.07 16.95
N ASP A 503 3.97 -11.12 15.83
CA ASP A 503 4.40 -10.51 14.55
C ASP A 503 3.55 -9.29 14.13
N ILE A 504 2.52 -8.91 14.89
CA ILE A 504 1.75 -7.69 14.65
C ILE A 504 2.13 -6.71 15.76
N ASP A 505 2.95 -5.73 15.39
CA ASP A 505 3.42 -4.68 16.30
C ASP A 505 2.24 -3.75 16.62
N PHE A 506 1.37 -4.15 17.56
CA PHE A 506 0.28 -3.30 18.05
C PHE A 506 0.94 -2.08 18.69
N PRO A 507 0.74 -0.86 18.18
CA PRO A 507 1.11 0.31 18.93
C PRO A 507 0.15 0.40 20.13
N ASP A 508 0.47 -0.34 21.19
CA ASP A 508 -0.10 -0.26 22.54
C ASP A 508 0.29 1.07 23.17
N LEU A 509 -0.16 2.15 22.55
CA LEU A 509 0.06 3.48 23.09
C LEU A 509 -1.15 4.01 23.85
N HIS A 510 -2.39 3.55 23.61
CA HIS A 510 -3.53 4.34 24.14
C HIS A 510 -4.78 3.66 24.74
N ASP A 511 -5.04 2.34 24.64
CA ASP A 511 -6.40 1.84 24.94
C ASP A 511 -6.55 0.67 25.96
N GLY A 512 -5.52 0.18 26.64
CA GLY A 512 -5.66 -0.91 27.64
C GLY A 512 -4.69 -2.08 27.46
N GLN A 513 -4.95 -3.22 28.10
CA GLN A 513 -4.19 -4.47 27.94
C GLN A 513 -5.00 -5.47 27.10
N LEU A 514 -4.37 -6.04 26.07
CA LEU A 514 -4.96 -7.15 25.31
C LEU A 514 -4.67 -8.48 26.00
N LEU A 515 -5.73 -9.17 26.44
CA LEU A 515 -5.64 -10.47 27.10
C LEU A 515 -6.33 -11.53 26.25
N PRO A 516 -5.71 -12.72 26.08
CA PRO A 516 -6.26 -13.80 25.28
C PRO A 516 -7.57 -14.33 25.88
N LEU A 517 -8.47 -14.73 25.00
CA LEU A 517 -9.71 -15.45 25.34
C LEU A 517 -9.46 -16.96 25.19
N SER A 518 -9.97 -17.74 26.14
CA SER A 518 -9.74 -19.20 26.23
C SER A 518 -11.03 -19.99 26.05
#